data_AF-A0A7W1PTR0-F1
#
_entry.id   AF-A0A7W1PTR0-F1
#
_cell.length_a   1.000
_cell.length_b   1.000
_cell.length_c   1.000
_cell.angle_alpha   90.00
_cell.angle_beta   90.00
_cell.angle_gamma   90.00
#
_symmetry.space_group_name_H-M   'P 1'
#
loop_
_entity.id
_entity.type
_entity.pdbx_description
1 polymer ?
#
loop_
_entity_poly.entity_id
_entity_poly.type
_entity_poly.pdbx_seq_one_letter_code
_entity_poly.pdbx_strand_id
1 'polypeptide(L)'
;MSNSPKAHFLTGEGHSEVMAGVYHNGIMYYDFSTVKYINNSGVADLIDLVKSWIELGTDVRFLHVNEEIRKKFKEHGIDEVLYCE
;
A
#
# COMPACT_ATOMS: atom_id res chain seq x y z
N MET A 1 -19.82 -6.52 11.79
CA MET A 1 -18.49 -5.95 12.13
C MET A 1 -17.67 -6.01 10.85
N SER A 2 -17.33 -4.86 10.26
CA SER A 2 -16.45 -4.83 9.08
C SER A 2 -15.03 -5.15 9.56
N ASN A 3 -14.48 -6.30 9.15
CA ASN A 3 -13.08 -6.61 9.38
C ASN A 3 -12.27 -5.86 8.33
N SER A 4 -11.78 -4.67 8.68
CA SER A 4 -10.80 -3.95 7.87
C SER A 4 -9.54 -4.81 7.72
N PRO A 5 -9.11 -5.15 6.49
CA PRO A 5 -7.86 -5.85 6.30
C PRO A 5 -6.71 -5.00 6.82
N LYS A 6 -5.76 -5.65 7.49
CA LYS A 6 -4.56 -4.99 8.01
C LYS A 6 -3.38 -5.50 7.21
N ALA A 7 -2.55 -4.58 6.76
CA ALA A 7 -1.32 -4.91 6.07
C ALA A 7 -0.12 -4.51 6.93
N HIS A 8 0.87 -5.38 7.00
CA HIS A 8 2.09 -5.17 7.76
C HIS A 8 3.20 -4.83 6.78
N PHE A 9 3.84 -3.67 6.96
CA PHE A 9 4.91 -3.24 6.07
C PHE A 9 6.16 -2.95 6.88
N LEU A 10 7.31 -3.33 6.34
CA LEU A 10 8.60 -2.96 6.89
C LEU A 10 8.92 -1.50 6.53
N THR A 11 8.89 -0.65 7.55
CA THR A 11 9.38 0.74 7.48
C THR A 11 10.85 0.76 7.93
N GLY A 12 11.49 1.92 7.90
CA GLY A 12 12.94 2.05 8.14
C GLY A 12 13.34 1.56 9.53
N GLU A 13 14.61 1.18 9.69
CA GLU A 13 15.22 0.78 10.97
C GLU A 13 14.59 -0.46 11.65
N GLY A 14 13.97 -1.36 10.88
CA GLY A 14 13.42 -2.62 11.40
C GLY A 14 12.09 -2.46 12.13
N HIS A 15 11.46 -1.28 12.03
CA HIS A 15 10.10 -1.07 12.48
C HIS A 15 9.10 -1.59 11.44
N SER A 16 8.03 -2.20 11.93
CA SER A 16 6.99 -2.75 11.09
C SER A 16 5.68 -2.05 11.43
N GLU A 17 5.16 -1.27 10.49
CA GLU A 17 3.91 -0.53 10.67
C GLU A 17 2.74 -1.34 10.14
N VAL A 18 1.63 -1.30 10.88
CA VAL A 18 0.37 -1.91 10.48
C VAL A 18 -0.53 -0.83 9.93
N MET A 19 -0.84 -0.89 8.64
CA MET A 19 -1.89 -0.06 8.04
C MET A 19 -3.22 -0.80 8.06
N ALA A 20 -4.27 -0.11 8.46
CA ALA A 20 -5.64 -0.58 8.26
C ALA A 20 -6.15 -0.13 6.89
N GLY A 21 -6.69 -1.06 6.12
CA GLY A 21 -7.41 -0.79 4.88
C GLY A 21 -8.89 -0.53 5.13
N VAL A 22 -9.49 0.32 4.29
CA VAL A 22 -10.94 0.55 4.26
C VAL A 22 -11.47 0.10 2.91
N TYR A 23 -12.42 -0.84 2.92
CA TYR A 23 -13.10 -1.27 1.70
C TYR A 23 -14.35 -0.43 1.47
N HIS A 24 -14.47 0.16 0.29
CA HIS A 24 -15.65 0.93 -0.11
C HIS A 24 -15.87 0.82 -1.62
N ASN A 25 -17.08 0.44 -2.04
CA ASN A 25 -17.52 0.39 -3.44
C ASN A 25 -16.55 -0.32 -4.40
N GLY A 26 -16.05 -1.51 -4.03
CA GLY A 26 -15.14 -2.27 -4.90
C GLY A 26 -13.67 -1.85 -4.82
N ILE A 27 -13.34 -0.85 -3.98
CA ILE A 27 -11.99 -0.30 -3.87
C ILE A 27 -11.49 -0.49 -2.43
N MET A 28 -10.25 -0.96 -2.31
CA MET A 28 -9.50 -0.99 -1.05
C MET A 28 -8.61 0.24 -0.93
N TYR A 29 -8.82 1.02 0.12
CA TYR A 29 -8.05 2.24 0.40
C TYR A 29 -7.06 2.00 1.54
N TYR A 30 -5.80 2.43 1.36
CA TYR A 30 -4.81 2.51 2.43
C TYR A 30 -4.28 3.94 2.56
N ASP A 31 -4.27 4.48 3.77
CA ASP A 31 -3.77 5.83 4.05
C ASP A 31 -2.28 5.79 4.45
N PHE A 32 -1.45 6.50 3.69
CA PHE A 32 0.00 6.61 3.89
C PHE A 32 0.38 7.87 4.67
N SER A 33 -0.57 8.65 5.20
CA SER A 33 -0.31 9.92 5.91
C SER A 33 0.68 9.81 7.07
N THR A 34 0.76 8.65 7.74
CA THR A 34 1.71 8.40 8.84
C THR A 34 3.02 7.78 8.40
N VAL A 35 3.10 7.27 7.17
CA VAL A 35 4.26 6.52 6.69
C VAL A 35 5.26 7.45 6.04
N LYS A 36 6.39 7.59 6.72
CA LYS A 36 7.48 8.45 6.28
C LYS A 36 8.36 7.78 5.24
N TYR A 37 8.60 6.48 5.38
CA TYR A 37 9.55 5.74 4.57
C TYR A 37 9.15 4.28 4.42
N ILE A 38 9.49 3.69 3.27
CA ILE A 38 9.37 2.27 3.01
C ILE A 38 10.66 1.71 2.42
N ASN A 39 11.13 0.57 2.91
CA ASN A 39 12.29 -0.11 2.32
C ASN A 39 11.87 -1.02 1.15
N ASN A 40 12.83 -1.61 0.45
CA ASN A 40 12.53 -2.44 -0.73
C ASN A 40 11.75 -3.72 -0.38
N SER A 41 11.96 -4.29 0.81
CA SER A 41 11.17 -5.44 1.29
C SER A 41 9.72 -5.05 1.52
N GLY A 42 9.45 -3.91 2.17
CA GLY A 42 8.10 -3.39 2.34
C GLY A 42 7.41 -3.07 1.02
N VAL A 43 8.15 -2.62 -0.01
CA VAL A 43 7.61 -2.46 -1.37
C VAL A 43 7.22 -3.81 -1.96
N ALA A 44 8.04 -4.85 -1.80
CA ALA A 44 7.69 -6.19 -2.26
C ALA A 44 6.42 -6.73 -1.57
N ASP A 45 6.32 -6.55 -0.25
CA ASP A 45 5.13 -6.95 0.52
C ASP A 45 3.87 -6.20 0.03
N LEU A 46 3.99 -4.89 -0.28
CA LEU A 46 2.90 -4.10 -0.87
C LEU A 46 2.47 -4.64 -2.23
N ILE A 47 3.43 -5.03 -3.07
CA ILE A 47 3.13 -5.58 -4.41
C ILE A 47 2.32 -6.87 -4.28
N ASP A 48 2.73 -7.77 -3.38
CA ASP A 48 2.05 -9.04 -3.19
C ASP A 48 0.64 -8.86 -2.59
N LEU A 49 0.49 -7.89 -1.68
CA LEU A 49 -0.82 -7.47 -1.18
C LEU A 49 -1.72 -6.96 -2.32
N VAL A 50 -1.21 -6.07 -3.16
CA VAL A 50 -1.98 -5.44 -4.25
C VAL A 50 -2.39 -6.49 -5.28
N LYS A 51 -1.48 -7.38 -5.67
CA LYS A 51 -1.80 -8.51 -6.56
C LYS A 51 -2.93 -9.36 -5.99
N SER A 52 -2.89 -9.68 -4.70
CA SER A 52 -3.94 -10.46 -4.03
C SER A 52 -5.32 -9.79 -4.13
N TRP A 53 -5.39 -8.46 -4.01
CA TRP A 53 -6.65 -7.73 -4.18
C TRP A 53 -7.12 -7.67 -5.64
N ILE A 54 -6.20 -7.45 -6.59
CA ILE A 54 -6.51 -7.42 -8.01
C ILE A 54 -7.02 -8.79 -8.50
N GLU A 55 -6.43 -9.89 -8.04
CA GLU A 55 -6.89 -11.26 -8.33
C GLU A 55 -8.31 -11.53 -7.82
N LEU A 56 -8.72 -10.82 -6.76
CA LEU A 56 -10.09 -10.85 -6.23
C LEU A 56 -11.03 -9.84 -6.90
N GLY A 57 -10.59 -9.15 -7.96
CA GLY A 57 -11.36 -8.13 -8.66
C GLY A 57 -11.59 -6.86 -7.84
N THR A 58 -10.69 -6.57 -6.90
CA THR A 58 -10.72 -5.36 -6.06
C THR A 58 -9.62 -4.41 -6.47
N ASP A 59 -9.99 -3.17 -6.79
CA ASP A 59 -9.02 -2.11 -7.05
C ASP A 59 -8.35 -1.66 -5.74
N VAL A 60 -7.10 -1.21 -5.81
CA VAL A 60 -6.37 -0.68 -4.64
C VAL A 60 -5.99 0.78 -4.88
N ARG A 61 -6.26 1.63 -3.88
CA ARG A 61 -5.85 3.03 -3.87
C ARG A 61 -5.03 3.35 -2.62
N PHE A 62 -3.91 4.04 -2.83
CA PHE A 62 -3.09 4.56 -1.76
C PHE A 62 -3.30 6.07 -1.65
N LEU A 63 -3.72 6.54 -0.47
CA LEU A 63 -4.01 7.94 -0.19
C LEU A 63 -2.84 8.59 0.54
N HIS A 64 -2.60 9.88 0.28
CA HIS A 64 -1.59 10.69 0.98
C HIS A 64 -0.17 10.12 0.90
N VAL A 65 0.15 9.45 -0.21
CA VAL A 65 1.48 8.89 -0.43
C VAL A 65 2.48 10.04 -0.63
N ASN A 66 3.53 10.07 0.19
CA ASN A 66 4.58 11.09 0.07
C ASN A 66 5.44 10.89 -1.19
N GLU A 67 6.19 11.93 -1.60
CA GLU A 67 6.97 11.91 -2.84
C GLU A 67 8.08 10.86 -2.85
N GLU A 68 8.69 10.57 -1.70
CA GLU A 68 9.77 9.57 -1.60
C GLU A 68 9.24 8.16 -1.88
N ILE A 69 8.08 7.81 -1.30
CA ILE A 69 7.41 6.54 -1.52
C ILE A 69 6.90 6.44 -2.96
N ARG A 70 6.32 7.51 -3.52
CA ARG A 70 5.93 7.55 -4.93
C ARG A 70 7.12 7.31 -5.86
N LYS A 71 8.28 7.88 -5.55
CA LYS A 71 9.51 7.65 -6.32
C LYS A 71 9.92 6.18 -6.28
N LYS A 72 9.85 5.53 -5.12
CA LYS A 72 10.12 4.09 -5.01
C LYS A 72 9.15 3.24 -5.83
N PHE A 73 7.87 3.57 -5.82
CA PHE A 73 6.88 2.88 -6.65
C PHE A 73 7.21 2.98 -8.15
N LYS A 74 7.61 4.18 -8.61
CA LYS A 74 8.08 4.40 -9.99
C LYS A 74 9.35 3.61 -10.31
N GLU A 75 10.33 3.61 -9.42
CA GLU A 75 11.59 2.86 -9.59
C GLU A 75 11.35 1.35 -9.73
N HIS A 76 10.26 0.83 -9.16
CA HIS A 76 9.88 -0.58 -9.25
C HIS A 76 8.82 -0.86 -10.33
N GLY A 77 8.41 0.16 -11.10
CA GLY A 77 7.43 0.02 -12.20
C GLY A 77 6.02 -0.37 -11.75
N ILE A 78 5.63 0.00 -10.53
CA ILE A 78 4.32 -0.38 -9.97
C ILE A 78 3.34 0.78 -9.88
N ASP A 79 3.76 2.00 -10.26
CA ASP A 79 2.90 3.18 -10.28
C ASP A 79 1.80 3.13 -11.35
N GLU A 80 1.95 2.29 -12.37
CA GLU A 80 0.88 2.04 -13.36
C GLU A 80 -0.23 1.13 -12.82
N VAL A 81 0.10 0.27 -11.85
CA VAL A 81 -0.85 -0.67 -11.22
C VAL A 81 -1.52 -0.02 -10.00
N LEU A 82 -0.90 1.01 -9.44
CA LEU A 82 -1.32 1.67 -8.22
C LEU A 82 -1.85 3.07 -8.47
N TYR A 83 -3.10 3.29 -8.10
CA TYR A 83 -3.64 4.64 -8.03
C TYR A 83 -3.22 5.30 -6.73
N CYS A 84 -2.36 6.31 -6.85
CA CYS A 84 -1.88 7.09 -5.71
C CYS A 84 -2.49 8.51 -5.77
N GLU A 85 -3.36 8.85 -4.81
CA GLU A 85 -3.97 10.18 -4.67
C GLU A 85 -3.25 11.00 -3.59
#